data_AF-A0A934QAF9-F1
#
_entry.id   AF-A0A934QAF9-F1
#
_cell.length_a   1.000
_cell.length_b   1.000
_cell.length_c   1.000
_cell.angle_alpha   90.00
_cell.angle_beta   90.00
_cell.angle_gamma   90.00
#
_symmetry.space_group_name_H-M   'P 1'
#
loop_
_entity.id
_entity.type
_entity.pdbx_description
1 polymer ?
#
loop_
_entity_poly.entity_id
_entity_poly.type
_entity_poly.pdbx_seq_one_letter_code
_entity_poly.pdbx_strand_id
1 'polypeptide(L)'
;MTSTTPASGGKSDAATPAETREYMTKLSGRGYAQFRHILVQLPEEGQSRASTLARMVTGRRHRELLLYLLLVSCWNWLEENQEPLAAATWIRALTSKDGVTWSPSTLSRSWKRLEELGLIEERKRDDRLVRVVPRREDGAEAYTAPGGRKDRWNTYFVLPDEFWTQELFAKLSLPALAVLLVVAKETSYQD
;
A
#
# COMPACT_ATOMS: atom_id res chain seq x y z
N MET A 1 -19.77 -3.02 57.40
CA MET A 1 -19.69 -2.07 56.28
C MET A 1 -18.24 -2.01 55.81
N THR A 2 -17.92 -2.75 54.75
CA THR A 2 -16.64 -2.67 54.06
C THR A 2 -16.96 -2.84 52.59
N SER A 3 -17.08 -1.72 51.90
CA SER A 3 -17.49 -1.62 50.52
C SER A 3 -16.35 -2.07 49.62
N THR A 4 -16.55 -3.19 48.93
CA THR A 4 -15.72 -3.65 47.81
C THR A 4 -15.94 -2.73 46.62
N THR A 5 -14.95 -1.93 46.25
CA THR A 5 -14.88 -1.28 44.94
C THR A 5 -14.34 -2.29 43.93
N PRO A 6 -15.07 -2.67 42.87
CA PRO A 6 -14.46 -3.40 41.77
C PRO A 6 -13.68 -2.43 40.89
N ALA A 7 -12.40 -2.70 40.68
CA ALA A 7 -11.61 -2.01 39.68
C ALA A 7 -12.18 -2.34 38.30
N SER A 8 -12.70 -1.30 37.64
CA SER A 8 -13.11 -1.30 36.24
C SER A 8 -11.97 -1.78 35.35
N GLY A 9 -12.18 -2.91 34.66
CA GLY A 9 -11.29 -3.39 33.61
C GLY A 9 -11.29 -2.42 32.43
N GLY A 10 -10.23 -1.62 32.31
CA GLY A 10 -9.97 -0.82 31.13
C GLY A 10 -9.73 -1.74 29.93
N LYS A 11 -10.68 -1.80 29.01
CA LYS A 11 -10.41 -2.25 27.64
C LYS A 11 -9.37 -1.30 27.06
N SER A 12 -8.23 -1.79 26.60
CA SER A 12 -7.28 -0.98 25.85
C SER A 12 -7.98 -0.41 24.60
N ASP A 13 -8.01 0.92 24.46
CA ASP A 13 -8.48 1.66 23.28
C ASP A 13 -7.54 1.43 22.09
N ALA A 14 -7.50 0.19 21.60
CA ALA A 14 -6.78 -0.11 20.37
C ALA A 14 -7.58 0.46 19.20
N ALA A 15 -6.94 1.30 18.39
CA ALA A 15 -7.54 1.85 17.17
C ALA A 15 -8.23 0.76 16.35
N THR A 16 -9.34 1.10 15.73
CA THR A 16 -10.11 0.23 14.82
C THR A 16 -9.46 0.15 13.43
N PRO A 17 -9.82 -0.84 12.59
CA PRO A 17 -9.41 -0.88 11.18
C PRO A 17 -9.71 0.41 10.41
N ALA A 18 -10.90 0.99 10.60
CA ALA A 18 -11.32 2.21 9.93
C ALA A 18 -10.47 3.41 10.35
N GLU A 19 -10.30 3.64 11.65
CA GLU A 19 -9.45 4.71 12.19
C GLU A 19 -8.00 4.56 11.73
N THR A 20 -7.51 3.33 11.58
CA THR A 20 -6.14 3.08 11.13
C THR A 20 -5.95 3.40 9.66
N ARG A 21 -6.93 3.08 8.80
CA ARG A 21 -6.90 3.50 7.39
C ARG A 21 -6.96 5.01 7.27
N GLU A 22 -7.89 5.64 7.98
CA GLU A 22 -8.02 7.10 7.97
C GLU A 22 -6.73 7.78 8.45
N TYR A 23 -6.13 7.28 9.53
CA TYR A 23 -4.82 7.72 9.99
C TYR A 23 -3.78 7.58 8.87
N MET A 24 -3.57 6.37 8.34
CA MET A 24 -2.53 6.08 7.35
C MET A 24 -2.67 6.85 6.04
N THR A 25 -3.89 7.11 5.57
CA THR A 25 -4.09 7.87 4.32
C THR A 25 -3.98 9.37 4.53
N LYS A 26 -4.41 9.89 5.68
CA LYS A 26 -4.19 11.30 6.07
C LYS A 26 -2.71 11.66 6.14
N LEU A 27 -1.83 10.68 6.41
CA LEU A 27 -0.37 10.88 6.38
C LEU A 27 0.11 11.38 4.99
N SER A 28 -0.60 11.08 3.90
CA SER A 28 -0.25 11.58 2.56
C SER A 28 -0.44 13.10 2.39
N GLY A 29 -1.27 13.73 3.24
CA GLY A 29 -1.57 15.16 3.23
C GLY A 29 -2.36 15.69 2.02
N ARG A 30 -2.66 14.84 1.03
CA ARG A 30 -3.25 15.25 -0.27
C ARG A 30 -4.67 14.75 -0.52
N GLY A 31 -5.14 13.79 0.27
CA GLY A 31 -6.42 13.09 0.04
C GLY A 31 -6.36 12.08 -1.10
N TYR A 32 -5.17 11.81 -1.64
CA TYR A 32 -4.91 10.82 -2.67
C TYR A 32 -3.45 10.38 -2.65
N ALA A 33 -3.20 9.19 -3.18
CA ALA A 33 -1.87 8.65 -3.44
C ALA A 33 -1.56 8.65 -4.94
N GLN A 34 -0.31 8.95 -5.29
CA GLN A 34 0.18 8.96 -6.68
C GLN A 34 0.86 7.63 -7.01
N PHE A 35 0.49 7.03 -8.13
CA PHE A 35 1.08 5.79 -8.64
C PHE A 35 1.52 6.00 -10.07
N ARG A 36 2.77 5.67 -10.39
CA ARG A 36 3.26 5.83 -11.76
C ARG A 36 2.52 4.90 -12.73
N HIS A 37 2.36 5.36 -13.97
CA HIS A 37 1.84 4.56 -15.09
C HIS A 37 2.63 3.27 -15.29
N ILE A 38 3.93 3.31 -15.00
CA ILE A 38 4.82 2.15 -15.09
C ILE A 38 4.48 1.05 -14.08
N LEU A 39 3.67 1.29 -13.05
CA LEU A 39 3.09 0.20 -12.25
C LEU A 39 2.24 -0.74 -13.12
N VAL A 40 1.50 -0.15 -14.05
CA VAL A 40 0.52 -0.81 -14.91
C VAL A 40 1.19 -1.29 -16.20
N GLN A 41 1.94 -0.41 -16.87
CA GLN A 41 2.45 -0.65 -18.22
C GLN A 41 3.73 0.15 -18.47
N LEU A 42 4.76 -0.49 -19.03
CA LEU A 42 6.01 0.18 -19.41
C LEU A 42 5.81 1.14 -20.60
N PRO A 43 6.60 2.23 -20.70
CA PRO A 43 6.41 3.26 -21.72
C PRO A 43 7.02 2.91 -23.08
N GLU A 44 7.78 1.81 -23.18
CA GLU A 44 8.50 1.41 -24.40
C GLU A 44 7.55 0.87 -25.49
N GLU A 45 7.65 1.43 -26.69
CA GLU A 45 6.86 1.00 -27.84
C GLU A 45 7.60 -0.06 -28.66
N GLY A 46 6.87 -0.99 -29.26
CA GLY A 46 7.45 -2.07 -30.09
C GLY A 46 8.01 -3.28 -29.34
N GLN A 47 7.92 -3.30 -28.00
CA GLN A 47 8.29 -4.43 -27.15
C GLN A 47 7.11 -4.83 -26.22
N SER A 48 7.31 -5.89 -25.44
CA SER A 48 6.38 -6.23 -24.37
C SER A 48 6.31 -5.09 -23.36
N ARG A 49 5.12 -4.53 -23.17
CA ARG A 49 4.87 -3.44 -22.21
C ARG A 49 4.42 -3.94 -20.83
N ALA A 50 4.49 -5.25 -20.62
CA ALA A 50 4.10 -5.87 -19.36
C ALA A 50 4.96 -5.34 -18.22
N SER A 51 4.32 -4.82 -17.17
CA SER A 51 5.00 -4.32 -15.97
C SER A 51 4.58 -5.08 -14.71
N THR A 52 4.79 -4.48 -13.54
CA THR A 52 4.48 -5.02 -12.22
C THR A 52 3.05 -5.54 -12.10
N LEU A 53 2.04 -4.82 -12.63
CA LEU A 53 0.66 -5.31 -12.58
C LEU A 53 0.49 -6.66 -13.27
N ALA A 54 1.15 -6.88 -14.43
CA ALA A 54 1.10 -8.17 -15.13
C ALA A 54 1.72 -9.29 -14.29
N ARG A 55 2.84 -9.02 -13.61
CA ARG A 55 3.50 -9.96 -12.68
C ARG A 55 2.60 -10.27 -11.48
N MET A 56 1.87 -9.29 -10.97
CA MET A 56 0.93 -9.48 -9.86
C MET A 56 -0.27 -10.33 -10.26
N VAL A 57 -0.88 -10.04 -11.40
CA VAL A 57 -2.06 -10.77 -11.91
C VAL A 57 -1.71 -12.22 -12.25
N THR A 58 -0.66 -12.44 -13.04
CA THR A 58 -0.20 -13.79 -13.44
C THR A 58 0.25 -14.62 -12.24
N GLY A 59 0.91 -13.99 -11.26
CA GLY A 59 1.30 -14.61 -10.00
C GLY A 59 0.17 -14.75 -8.97
N ARG A 60 -1.06 -14.31 -9.27
CA ARG A 60 -2.20 -14.29 -8.32
C ARG A 60 -1.87 -13.58 -6.99
N ARG A 61 -1.12 -12.48 -7.06
CA ARG A 61 -0.51 -11.77 -5.93
C ARG A 61 -1.40 -10.64 -5.40
N HIS A 62 -2.63 -10.99 -4.96
CA HIS A 62 -3.60 -9.98 -4.51
C HIS A 62 -3.15 -9.24 -3.24
N ARG A 63 -2.66 -9.99 -2.24
CA ARG A 63 -2.19 -9.42 -0.97
C ARG A 63 -1.00 -8.50 -1.18
N GLU A 64 -0.03 -8.93 -1.99
CA GLU A 64 1.17 -8.17 -2.28
C GLU A 64 0.85 -6.86 -3.00
N LEU A 65 -0.07 -6.89 -3.97
CA LEU A 65 -0.52 -5.67 -4.66
C LEU A 65 -1.17 -4.69 -3.67
N LEU A 66 -2.13 -5.14 -2.85
CA LEU A 66 -2.75 -4.29 -1.83
C LEU A 66 -1.74 -3.71 -0.84
N LEU A 67 -0.81 -4.53 -0.38
CA LEU A 67 0.22 -4.12 0.58
C LEU A 67 1.17 -3.07 -0.01
N TYR A 68 1.56 -3.25 -1.28
CA TYR A 68 2.39 -2.27 -1.99
C TYR A 68 1.65 -0.96 -2.21
N LEU A 69 0.38 -1.01 -2.63
CA LEU A 69 -0.44 0.19 -2.80
C LEU A 69 -0.57 0.97 -1.49
N LEU A 70 -0.77 0.28 -0.36
CA LEU A 70 -0.86 0.93 0.96
C LEU A 70 0.48 1.53 1.39
N LEU A 71 1.60 0.81 1.17
CA LEU A 71 2.94 1.31 1.46
C LEU A 71 3.19 2.63 0.73
N VAL A 72 2.98 2.65 -0.59
CA VAL A 72 3.15 3.85 -1.42
C VAL A 72 2.21 4.98 -0.98
N SER A 73 0.98 4.66 -0.59
CA SER A 73 -0.01 5.66 -0.15
C SER A 73 0.43 6.45 1.09
N CYS A 74 1.24 5.85 1.97
CA CYS A 74 1.73 6.49 3.20
C CYS A 74 3.23 6.77 3.18
N TRP A 75 3.92 6.52 2.05
CA TRP A 75 5.38 6.52 2.01
C TRP A 75 6.01 7.88 2.35
N ASN A 76 5.50 8.98 1.79
CA ASN A 76 6.11 10.30 2.01
C ASN A 76 6.23 10.63 3.51
N TRP A 77 5.20 10.31 4.28
CA TRP A 77 5.24 10.52 5.73
C TRP A 77 6.21 9.57 6.43
N LEU A 78 6.26 8.29 6.03
CA LEU A 78 7.22 7.32 6.59
C LEU A 78 8.67 7.74 6.32
N GLU A 79 8.92 8.29 5.13
CA GLU A 79 10.22 8.82 4.73
C GLU A 79 10.57 10.09 5.52
N GLU A 80 9.66 11.04 5.64
CA GLU A 80 9.90 12.29 6.37
C GLU A 80 10.12 12.07 7.88
N ASN A 81 9.34 11.18 8.50
CA ASN A 81 9.38 10.95 9.95
C ASN A 81 10.38 9.87 10.35
N GLN A 82 10.93 9.12 9.38
CA GLN A 82 11.87 8.03 9.61
C GLN A 82 11.36 6.98 10.63
N GLU A 83 10.04 6.82 10.76
CA GLU A 83 9.42 5.95 11.76
C GLU A 83 8.78 4.71 11.09
N PRO A 84 9.31 3.50 11.32
CA PRO A 84 8.69 2.29 10.79
C PRO A 84 7.38 1.97 11.52
N LEU A 85 6.40 1.43 10.81
CA LEU A 85 5.12 1.02 11.42
C LEU A 85 5.17 -0.43 11.93
N ALA A 86 4.53 -0.65 13.09
CA ALA A 86 4.33 -1.99 13.63
C ALA A 86 3.51 -2.89 12.70
N ALA A 87 3.81 -4.20 12.69
CA ALA A 87 3.09 -5.19 11.90
C ALA A 87 1.56 -5.17 12.15
N ALA A 88 1.15 -4.92 13.39
CA ALA A 88 -0.26 -4.81 13.76
C ALA A 88 -0.96 -3.63 13.06
N THR A 89 -0.26 -2.53 12.81
CA THR A 89 -0.79 -1.35 12.10
C THR A 89 -1.11 -1.70 10.65
N TRP A 90 -0.18 -2.35 9.94
CA TRP A 90 -0.40 -2.83 8.56
C TRP A 90 -1.56 -3.82 8.47
N ILE A 91 -1.58 -4.83 9.34
CA ILE A 91 -2.64 -5.85 9.38
C ILE A 91 -4.00 -5.18 9.61
N ARG A 92 -4.05 -4.27 10.58
CA ARG A 92 -5.28 -3.58 10.96
C ARG A 92 -5.82 -2.70 9.84
N ALA A 93 -4.96 -1.93 9.17
CA ALA A 93 -5.36 -1.12 8.01
C ALA A 93 -5.95 -1.97 6.88
N LEU A 94 -5.32 -3.12 6.60
CA LEU A 94 -5.74 -4.03 5.53
C LEU A 94 -6.91 -4.96 5.92
N THR A 95 -7.34 -4.93 7.18
CA THR A 95 -8.46 -5.74 7.66
C THR A 95 -9.79 -5.09 7.26
N SER A 96 -10.61 -5.84 6.55
CA SER A 96 -12.00 -5.52 6.23
C SER A 96 -12.81 -6.82 6.22
N LYS A 97 -14.14 -6.71 6.42
CA LYS A 97 -15.07 -7.83 6.46
C LYS A 97 -15.07 -8.65 5.16
N ASP A 98 -15.01 -7.96 4.01
CA ASP A 98 -15.12 -8.58 2.69
C ASP A 98 -13.75 -8.80 2.03
N GLY A 99 -12.66 -8.43 2.73
CA GLY A 99 -11.30 -8.46 2.21
C GLY A 99 -10.56 -9.78 2.41
N VAL A 100 -9.36 -9.86 1.84
CA VAL A 100 -8.44 -10.98 2.09
C VAL A 100 -7.99 -10.99 3.55
N THR A 101 -7.93 -12.18 4.15
CA THR A 101 -7.49 -12.31 5.55
C THR A 101 -6.01 -11.98 5.72
N TRP A 102 -5.69 -11.24 6.79
CA TRP A 102 -4.34 -10.87 7.19
C TRP A 102 -3.98 -11.45 8.55
N SER A 103 -2.77 -12.01 8.66
CA SER A 103 -2.12 -12.42 9.90
C SER A 103 -0.65 -11.99 9.87
N PRO A 104 0.08 -12.01 10.99
CA PRO A 104 1.53 -11.74 10.99
C PRO A 104 2.29 -12.62 9.99
N SER A 105 1.87 -13.88 9.83
CA SER A 105 2.48 -14.81 8.88
C SER A 105 2.24 -14.43 7.42
N THR A 106 1.02 -13.99 7.06
CA THR A 106 0.72 -13.59 5.68
C THR A 106 1.38 -12.26 5.36
N LEU A 107 1.40 -11.31 6.30
CA LEU A 107 2.11 -10.05 6.14
C LEU A 107 3.60 -10.28 5.88
N SER A 108 4.26 -11.08 6.72
CA SER A 108 5.69 -11.39 6.57
C SER A 108 6.00 -12.05 5.23
N ARG A 109 5.16 -12.99 4.78
CA ARG A 109 5.28 -13.62 3.45
C ARG A 109 5.07 -12.61 2.32
N SER A 110 4.06 -11.76 2.39
CA SER A 110 3.79 -10.77 1.35
C SER A 110 4.92 -9.74 1.25
N TRP A 111 5.49 -9.30 2.38
CA TRP A 111 6.70 -8.48 2.38
C TRP A 111 7.88 -9.19 1.69
N LYS A 112 8.16 -10.45 2.04
CA LYS A 112 9.20 -11.23 1.39
C LYS A 112 8.98 -11.33 -0.13
N ARG A 113 7.73 -11.51 -0.58
CA ARG A 113 7.41 -11.55 -2.01
C ARG A 113 7.61 -10.20 -2.68
N LEU A 114 7.27 -9.08 -2.03
CA LEU A 114 7.54 -7.75 -2.57
C LEU A 114 9.04 -7.49 -2.74
N GLU A 115 9.86 -7.98 -1.80
CA GLU A 115 11.32 -7.95 -1.85
C GLU A 115 11.85 -8.77 -3.03
N GLU A 116 11.40 -10.03 -3.18
CA GLU A 116 11.74 -10.89 -4.32
C GLU A 116 11.27 -10.32 -5.67
N LEU A 117 10.17 -9.56 -5.68
CA LEU A 117 9.68 -8.86 -6.87
C LEU A 117 10.49 -7.59 -7.19
N GLY A 118 11.40 -7.16 -6.30
CA GLY A 118 12.20 -5.95 -6.44
C GLY A 118 11.43 -4.66 -6.19
N LEU A 119 10.26 -4.73 -5.55
CA LEU A 119 9.38 -3.58 -5.28
C LEU A 119 9.64 -2.91 -3.94
N ILE A 120 10.42 -3.54 -3.07
CA ILE A 120 10.96 -2.96 -1.86
C ILE A 120 12.46 -3.28 -1.78
N GLU A 121 13.21 -2.48 -1.03
CA GLU A 121 14.57 -2.82 -0.64
C GLU A 121 14.60 -4.02 0.31
N GLU A 122 15.80 -4.59 0.50
CA GLU A 122 16.03 -5.59 1.54
C GLU A 122 15.60 -5.02 2.89
N ARG A 123 14.71 -5.75 3.57
CA ARG A 123 14.12 -5.30 4.83
C ARG A 123 15.17 -5.27 5.93
N LYS A 124 15.32 -4.11 6.58
CA LYS A 124 16.23 -3.94 7.71
C LYS A 124 15.45 -3.99 9.02
N ARG A 125 15.97 -4.72 10.00
CA ARG A 125 15.46 -4.65 11.38
C ARG A 125 15.81 -3.29 11.96
N ASP A 126 14.83 -2.68 12.59
CA ASP A 126 14.95 -1.41 13.30
C ASP A 126 14.40 -1.64 14.70
N ASP A 127 15.28 -2.09 15.60
CA ASP A 127 14.95 -2.66 16.90
C ASP A 127 13.86 -3.75 16.81
N ARG A 128 12.66 -3.51 17.36
CA ARG A 128 11.52 -4.45 17.34
C ARG A 128 10.67 -4.34 16.08
N LEU A 129 11.00 -3.40 15.20
CA LEU A 129 10.25 -3.07 13.99
C LEU A 129 11.03 -3.46 12.73
N VAL A 130 10.34 -3.39 11.59
CA VAL A 130 10.94 -3.66 10.29
C VAL A 130 10.77 -2.41 9.44
N ARG A 131 11.87 -1.83 9.00
CA ARG A 131 11.87 -0.75 8.04
C ARG A 131 11.68 -1.32 6.64
N VAL A 132 10.66 -0.81 5.95
CA VAL A 132 10.32 -1.20 4.59
C VAL A 132 10.42 0.04 3.72
N VAL A 133 11.29 0.00 2.71
CA VAL A 133 11.52 1.10 1.78
C VAL A 133 11.04 0.65 0.40
N PRO A 134 10.07 1.33 -0.23
CA PRO A 134 9.64 0.99 -1.58
C PRO A 134 10.75 1.28 -2.60
N ARG A 135 10.69 0.56 -3.72
CA ARG A 135 11.40 0.90 -4.95
C ARG A 135 10.39 1.46 -5.95
N ARG A 136 10.89 2.10 -7.01
CA ARG A 136 10.06 2.56 -8.14
C ARG A 136 9.19 1.40 -8.64
N GLU A 137 8.00 1.70 -9.15
CA GLU A 137 6.95 0.73 -9.40
C GLU A 137 7.30 -0.34 -10.47
N ASP A 138 8.38 -0.16 -11.22
CA ASP A 138 9.00 -1.14 -12.13
C ASP A 138 10.14 -1.96 -11.48
N GLY A 139 10.57 -1.60 -10.28
CA GLY A 139 11.68 -2.17 -9.54
C GLY A 139 13.06 -1.77 -10.06
N ALA A 140 13.16 -0.74 -10.90
CA ALA A 140 14.44 -0.35 -11.50
C ALA A 140 15.25 0.61 -10.62
N GLU A 141 14.59 1.51 -9.89
CA GLU A 141 15.23 2.61 -9.15
C GLU A 141 14.74 2.69 -7.70
N ALA A 142 15.45 3.47 -6.87
CA ALA A 142 14.95 3.86 -5.56
C ALA A 142 13.63 4.63 -5.71
N TYR A 143 12.71 4.45 -4.76
CA TYR A 143 11.45 5.18 -4.82
C TYR A 143 11.67 6.66 -4.52
N THR A 144 11.04 7.48 -5.34
CA THR A 144 10.79 8.90 -5.07
C THR A 144 9.36 9.19 -5.47
N ALA A 145 8.68 10.16 -4.86
CA ALA A 145 7.35 10.56 -5.33
C ALA A 145 7.44 11.10 -6.79
N PRO A 146 6.50 10.77 -7.69
CA PRO A 146 6.55 11.21 -9.09
C PRO A 146 6.50 12.73 -9.28
N GLY A 147 5.96 13.48 -8.30
CA GLY A 147 6.30 14.89 -8.06
C GLY A 147 6.06 15.86 -9.22
N GLY A 148 5.19 15.54 -10.18
CA GLY A 148 4.92 16.40 -11.35
C GLY A 148 6.00 16.35 -12.44
N ARG A 149 6.90 15.35 -12.41
CA ARG A 149 7.83 15.10 -13.52
C ARG A 149 7.05 14.65 -14.75
N LYS A 150 7.35 15.26 -15.91
CA LYS A 150 6.63 15.05 -17.17
C LYS A 150 7.17 13.91 -18.03
N ASP A 151 8.28 13.29 -17.63
CA ASP A 151 8.81 12.17 -18.40
C ASP A 151 7.91 10.93 -18.26
N ARG A 152 7.91 10.09 -19.29
CA ARG A 152 7.03 8.91 -19.38
C ARG A 152 7.24 7.90 -18.25
N TRP A 153 8.38 7.93 -17.55
CA TRP A 153 8.65 7.06 -16.41
C TRP A 153 8.03 7.60 -15.12
N ASN A 154 7.73 8.90 -15.03
CA ASN A 154 7.14 9.51 -13.85
C ASN A 154 5.70 9.99 -14.04
N THR A 155 5.12 9.87 -15.25
CA THR A 155 3.67 10.02 -15.47
C THR A 155 2.92 9.12 -14.49
N TYR A 156 1.88 9.66 -13.84
CA TYR A 156 1.17 8.99 -12.77
C TYR A 156 -0.34 9.13 -12.90
N PHE A 157 -1.06 8.22 -12.23
CA PHE A 157 -2.47 8.34 -11.92
C PHE A 157 -2.62 8.44 -10.40
N VAL A 158 -3.82 8.80 -9.94
CA VAL A 158 -4.12 8.93 -8.52
C VAL A 158 -5.13 7.89 -8.08
N LEU A 159 -4.98 7.37 -6.87
CA LEU A 159 -6.06 6.72 -6.15
C LEU A 159 -6.47 7.62 -4.98
N PRO A 160 -7.76 7.98 -4.88
CA PRO A 160 -8.25 8.82 -3.80
C PRO A 160 -8.30 8.03 -2.48
N ASP A 161 -8.23 8.71 -1.34
CA ASP A 161 -8.25 8.09 -0.01
C ASP A 161 -9.50 7.22 0.22
N GLU A 162 -10.60 7.54 -0.46
CA GLU A 162 -11.85 6.77 -0.53
C GLU A 162 -11.63 5.31 -0.94
N PHE A 163 -10.60 5.02 -1.73
CA PHE A 163 -10.22 3.64 -2.05
C PHE A 163 -9.99 2.80 -0.79
N TRP A 164 -9.40 3.40 0.23
CA TRP A 164 -9.13 2.79 1.53
C TRP A 164 -10.29 3.00 2.50
N THR A 165 -10.74 4.24 2.68
CA THR A 165 -11.71 4.60 3.74
C THR A 165 -13.10 4.02 3.49
N GLN A 166 -13.51 3.85 2.23
CA GLN A 166 -14.77 3.19 1.85
C GLN A 166 -14.62 1.68 1.56
N GLU A 167 -13.44 1.13 1.88
CA GLU A 167 -13.09 -0.28 1.69
C GLU A 167 -13.26 -0.79 0.26
N LEU A 168 -13.06 0.05 -0.76
CA LEU A 168 -13.08 -0.40 -2.16
C LEU A 168 -12.02 -1.47 -2.41
N PHE A 169 -10.84 -1.33 -1.78
CA PHE A 169 -9.76 -2.32 -1.81
C PHE A 169 -10.20 -3.73 -1.39
N ALA A 170 -11.19 -3.84 -0.50
CA ALA A 170 -11.66 -5.12 0.03
C ALA A 170 -12.75 -5.75 -0.86
N LYS A 171 -13.55 -4.92 -1.52
CA LYS A 171 -14.65 -5.36 -2.40
C LYS A 171 -14.16 -5.83 -3.77
N LEU A 172 -12.97 -5.43 -4.17
CA LEU A 172 -12.40 -5.75 -5.48
C LEU A 172 -11.65 -7.07 -5.43
N SER A 173 -11.99 -7.99 -6.35
CA SER A 173 -11.13 -9.13 -6.66
C SER A 173 -9.85 -8.65 -7.35
N LEU A 174 -8.80 -9.49 -7.41
CA LEU A 174 -7.56 -9.13 -8.10
C LEU A 174 -7.79 -8.71 -9.58
N PRO A 175 -8.61 -9.41 -10.39
CA PRO A 175 -8.93 -8.93 -11.73
C PRO A 175 -9.64 -7.57 -11.72
N ALA A 176 -10.60 -7.35 -10.82
CA ALA A 176 -11.32 -6.08 -10.73
C ALA A 176 -10.40 -4.92 -10.31
N LEU A 177 -9.49 -5.16 -9.35
CA LEU A 177 -8.45 -4.22 -8.96
C LEU A 177 -7.51 -3.92 -10.13
N ALA A 178 -7.09 -4.93 -10.90
CA ALA A 178 -6.26 -4.72 -12.08
C ALA A 178 -6.96 -3.86 -13.14
N VAL A 179 -8.24 -4.12 -13.42
CA VAL A 179 -9.04 -3.28 -14.34
C VAL A 179 -9.16 -1.85 -13.82
N LEU A 180 -9.41 -1.65 -12.52
CA LEU A 180 -9.43 -0.32 -11.92
C LEU A 180 -8.11 0.44 -12.15
N LEU A 181 -6.96 -0.20 -11.90
CA LEU A 181 -5.65 0.42 -12.07
C LEU A 181 -5.36 0.75 -13.54
N VAL A 182 -5.76 -0.13 -14.47
CA VAL A 182 -5.66 0.14 -15.91
C VAL A 182 -6.50 1.34 -16.30
N VAL A 183 -7.79 1.36 -15.92
CA VAL A 183 -8.69 2.48 -16.24
C VAL A 183 -8.17 3.77 -15.65
N ALA A 184 -7.77 3.78 -14.37
CA ALA A 184 -7.21 4.96 -13.71
C ALA A 184 -5.99 5.50 -14.47
N LYS A 185 -5.09 4.62 -14.94
CA LYS A 185 -3.95 4.98 -15.78
C LYS A 185 -4.37 5.55 -17.14
N GLU A 186 -5.33 4.94 -17.83
CA GLU A 186 -5.79 5.40 -19.16
C GLU A 186 -6.59 6.71 -19.10
N THR A 187 -7.16 7.07 -17.94
CA THR A 187 -7.96 8.30 -17.77
C THR A 187 -7.22 9.43 -17.08
N SER A 188 -5.95 9.24 -16.67
CA SER A 188 -5.19 10.25 -15.94
C SER A 188 -4.20 11.05 -16.79
N TYR A 189 -4.27 10.93 -18.13
CA TYR A 189 -3.39 11.69 -19.01
C TYR A 189 -3.47 13.17 -18.68
N GLN A 190 -2.31 13.75 -18.38
CA GLN A 190 -2.17 15.19 -18.22
C GLN A 190 -1.74 15.72 -19.58
N ASP A 191 -2.62 16.45 -20.25
CA ASP A 191 -2.29 17.22 -21.46
C ASP A 191 -1.16 18.24 -21.19
#